data_AF-A0A369AR60-F1
#
_entry.id   AF-A0A369AR60-F1
#
_cell.length_a   1.000
_cell.length_b   1.000
_cell.length_c   1.000
_cell.angle_alpha   90.00
_cell.angle_beta   90.00
_cell.angle_gamma   90.00
#
_symmetry.space_group_name_H-M   'P 1'
#
loop_
_entity.id
_entity.type
_entity.pdbx_description
1 polymer ?
#
loop_
_entity_poly.entity_id
_entity_poly.type
_entity_poly.pdbx_seq_one_letter_code
_entity_poly.pdbx_strand_id
1 'polypeptide(L)'
;MYDHAANASTHDLHAPGSAENVCGNTKVATDALRASCGVLSCPPDLTDFVHAKPLSEAARALNLTRWTIRRLRNGYWPRDAGNILSAWACYKAEKAVVTSWFLRRVRAGGVVRHAGAEFGAPYLTSCTGQMVAVARMGHDLVAQTLELPAQRFTLFALHAADKGR
;
A
#
# COMPACT_ATOMS: atom_id res chain seq x y z
N MET A 1 -36.65 -33.07 -50.47
CA MET A 1 -35.42 -33.89 -50.49
C MET A 1 -34.99 -34.02 -49.04
N TYR A 2 -35.09 -35.24 -48.51
CA TYR A 2 -34.65 -35.61 -47.16
C TYR A 2 -33.12 -35.47 -47.06
N ASP A 3 -32.58 -35.03 -45.92
CA ASP A 3 -31.64 -35.83 -45.12
C ASP A 3 -31.28 -35.22 -43.74
N HIS A 4 -30.88 -36.12 -42.85
CA HIS A 4 -30.68 -36.13 -41.39
C HIS A 4 -29.81 -35.01 -40.77
N ALA A 5 -30.07 -34.47 -39.56
CA ALA A 5 -30.13 -35.03 -38.19
C ALA A 5 -28.79 -35.55 -37.62
N ALA A 6 -28.27 -34.89 -36.58
CA ALA A 6 -27.43 -35.39 -35.46
C ALA A 6 -26.93 -34.14 -34.68
N ASN A 7 -27.41 -33.73 -33.51
CA ASN A 7 -27.69 -34.37 -32.22
C ASN A 7 -26.44 -34.72 -31.39
N ALA A 8 -26.35 -34.06 -30.22
CA ALA A 8 -25.73 -34.49 -28.96
C ALA A 8 -24.18 -34.58 -28.93
N SER A 9 -23.45 -34.44 -27.81
CA SER A 9 -23.76 -34.25 -26.39
C SER A 9 -22.42 -34.09 -25.63
N THR A 10 -22.51 -33.60 -24.39
CA THR A 10 -21.68 -33.95 -23.20
C THR A 10 -20.16 -33.73 -23.25
N HIS A 11 -19.64 -32.84 -22.40
CA HIS A 11 -19.09 -33.18 -21.07
C HIS A 11 -17.74 -33.88 -21.17
N ASP A 12 -16.66 -33.20 -20.79
CA ASP A 12 -15.68 -33.81 -19.90
C ASP A 12 -14.80 -32.79 -19.17
N LEU A 13 -14.82 -32.96 -17.85
CA LEU A 13 -13.87 -32.44 -16.87
C LEU A 13 -12.62 -33.32 -16.91
N HIS A 14 -11.42 -32.74 -17.01
CA HIS A 14 -10.32 -33.02 -16.07
C HIS A 14 -9.09 -32.13 -16.31
N ALA A 15 -8.54 -31.67 -15.19
CA ALA A 15 -7.32 -30.87 -15.00
C ALA A 15 -6.02 -31.72 -15.18
N PRO A 16 -4.84 -31.34 -14.67
CA PRO A 16 -4.05 -30.08 -14.72
C PRO A 16 -2.60 -30.32 -15.22
N GLY A 17 -1.83 -29.25 -15.44
CA GLY A 17 -0.37 -29.28 -15.60
C GLY A 17 0.08 -28.39 -16.76
N SER A 18 1.18 -27.65 -16.71
CA SER A 18 2.19 -27.41 -15.68
C SER A 18 2.87 -26.09 -16.06
N ALA A 19 3.58 -25.52 -15.09
CA ALA A 19 4.19 -24.20 -15.12
C ALA A 19 5.14 -23.96 -16.29
N GLU A 20 5.04 -22.78 -16.91
CA GLU A 20 6.21 -22.07 -17.44
C GLU A 20 6.10 -20.57 -17.13
N ASN A 21 7.15 -20.09 -16.46
CA ASN A 21 7.47 -18.73 -16.10
C ASN A 21 7.06 -17.66 -17.11
N VAL A 22 6.20 -16.74 -16.69
CA VAL A 22 6.27 -15.36 -17.17
C VAL A 22 6.45 -14.44 -15.97
N CYS A 23 7.72 -14.14 -15.71
CA CYS A 23 8.16 -12.98 -14.96
C CYS A 23 7.63 -11.73 -15.68
N GLY A 24 6.58 -11.13 -15.11
CA GLY A 24 5.91 -9.97 -15.69
C GLY A 24 5.40 -9.05 -14.59
N ASN A 25 6.29 -8.20 -14.09
CA ASN A 25 6.07 -7.09 -13.16
C ASN A 25 4.61 -6.58 -13.11
N THR A 26 3.81 -7.14 -12.23
CA THR A 26 2.44 -6.67 -12.02
C THR A 26 2.52 -5.43 -11.14
N LYS A 27 2.65 -4.26 -11.79
CA LYS A 27 2.47 -2.94 -11.20
C LYS A 27 0.99 -2.77 -10.82
N VAL A 28 0.53 -3.46 -9.77
CA VAL A 28 -0.85 -3.37 -9.33
C VAL A 28 -1.02 -2.14 -8.43
N ALA A 29 -1.65 -1.13 -9.03
CA ALA A 29 -2.44 -0.07 -8.42
C ALA A 29 -1.71 0.98 -7.54
N THR A 30 -0.93 1.83 -8.21
CA THR A 30 -1.04 3.29 -8.00
C THR A 30 -2.28 3.89 -8.68
N ASP A 31 -3.13 3.08 -9.32
CA ASP A 31 -4.33 3.54 -10.04
C ASP A 31 -5.43 4.13 -9.15
N ALA A 32 -5.44 3.85 -7.84
CA ALA A 32 -6.34 4.56 -6.92
C ALA A 32 -6.02 6.06 -6.79
N LEU A 33 -4.78 6.47 -7.13
CA LEU A 33 -4.37 7.88 -7.19
C LEU A 33 -4.55 8.50 -8.58
N ARG A 34 -4.82 7.69 -9.61
CA ARG A 34 -5.00 8.15 -10.99
C ARG A 34 -6.43 8.59 -11.31
N ALA A 35 -7.38 8.27 -10.44
CA ALA A 35 -8.80 8.61 -10.61
C ALA A 35 -9.18 10.02 -10.09
N SER A 36 -8.23 10.81 -9.58
CA SER A 36 -8.47 12.18 -9.11
C SER A 36 -7.58 13.17 -9.87
N CYS A 37 -7.77 13.26 -11.19
CA CYS A 37 -7.27 14.37 -11.99
C CYS A 37 -8.07 15.66 -11.69
N GLY A 38 -7.85 16.23 -10.51
CA GLY A 38 -7.76 17.67 -10.35
C GLY A 38 -6.27 18.01 -10.33
N VAL A 39 -5.88 19.24 -10.68
CA VAL A 39 -4.50 19.70 -10.48
C VAL A 39 -4.12 19.37 -9.03
N LEU A 40 -3.32 18.33 -8.82
CA LEU A 40 -2.85 17.95 -7.49
C LEU A 40 -2.00 19.12 -7.07
N SER A 41 -2.53 20.03 -6.26
CA SER A 41 -1.76 21.08 -5.64
C SER A 41 -0.90 20.45 -4.54
N CYS A 42 0.17 21.14 -4.15
CA CYS A 42 0.94 20.73 -2.98
C CYS A 42 0.00 20.69 -1.76
N PRO A 43 -0.07 19.57 -1.02
CA PRO A 43 -0.84 19.54 0.22
C PRO A 43 -0.37 20.65 1.18
N PRO A 44 -1.28 21.40 1.79
CA PRO A 44 -0.91 22.51 2.67
C PRO A 44 -0.12 22.02 3.90
N ASP A 45 -0.51 20.86 4.44
CA ASP A 45 0.19 20.21 5.57
C ASP A 45 1.64 19.83 5.23
N LEU A 46 1.91 19.38 4.00
CA LEU A 46 3.26 19.12 3.51
C LEU A 46 4.06 20.42 3.40
N THR A 47 3.42 21.50 2.94
CA THR A 47 4.04 22.82 2.79
C THR A 47 4.46 23.35 4.17
N ASP A 48 3.54 23.37 5.12
CA ASP A 48 3.82 23.78 6.50
C ASP A 48 4.94 22.95 7.12
N PHE A 49 4.92 21.64 6.90
CA PHE A 49 5.97 20.72 7.37
C PHE A 49 7.35 21.08 6.81
N VAL A 50 7.46 21.31 5.49
CA VAL A 50 8.76 21.64 4.90
C VAL A 50 9.23 23.02 5.35
N HIS A 51 8.36 23.97 5.67
CA HIS A 51 8.75 25.28 6.21
C HIS A 51 9.14 25.25 7.70
N ALA A 52 8.49 24.41 8.50
CA ALA A 52 8.70 24.34 9.95
C ALA A 52 10.04 23.70 10.36
N LYS A 53 10.63 22.84 9.53
CA LYS A 53 11.86 22.10 9.87
C LYS A 53 13.12 22.65 9.20
N PRO A 54 14.33 22.33 9.66
CA PRO A 54 15.56 22.50 8.88
C PRO A 54 15.55 21.66 7.59
N LEU A 55 16.23 22.12 6.54
CA LEU A 55 16.23 21.47 5.22
C LEU A 55 16.73 20.01 5.27
N SER A 56 17.79 19.76 6.03
CA SER A 56 18.37 18.44 6.23
C SER A 56 17.43 17.49 6.97
N GLU A 57 16.72 18.00 7.98
CA GLU A 57 15.79 17.21 8.78
C GLU A 57 14.55 16.82 7.97
N ALA A 58 13.98 17.76 7.20
CA ALA A 58 12.85 17.48 6.32
C ALA A 58 13.22 16.48 5.20
N ALA A 59 14.44 16.62 4.63
CA ALA A 59 14.96 15.68 3.63
C ALA A 59 15.09 14.26 4.21
N ARG A 60 15.64 14.14 5.43
CA ARG A 60 15.77 12.85 6.12
C ARG A 60 14.40 12.26 6.46
N ALA A 61 13.49 13.08 6.97
CA ALA A 61 12.16 12.64 7.40
C ALA A 61 11.30 12.11 6.25
N LEU A 62 11.39 12.70 5.05
CA LEU A 62 10.65 12.26 3.87
C LEU A 62 11.45 11.30 2.99
N ASN A 63 12.69 10.99 3.34
CA ASN A 63 13.63 10.25 2.48
C ASN A 63 13.72 10.84 1.05
N LEU A 64 13.78 12.16 0.96
CA LEU A 64 13.90 12.93 -0.29
C LEU A 64 15.23 13.68 -0.34
N THR A 65 15.66 14.06 -1.54
CA THR A 65 16.87 14.88 -1.67
C THR A 65 16.65 16.28 -1.07
N ARG A 66 17.71 16.88 -0.50
CA ARG A 66 17.68 18.28 -0.03
C ARG A 66 17.24 19.25 -1.13
N TRP A 67 17.59 18.96 -2.37
CA TRP A 67 17.21 19.77 -3.52
C TRP A 67 15.72 19.71 -3.81
N THR A 68 15.10 18.53 -3.71
CA THR A 68 13.64 18.36 -3.83
C THR A 68 12.91 19.17 -2.76
N ILE A 69 13.36 19.11 -1.50
CA ILE A 69 12.77 19.90 -0.41
C ILE A 69 12.93 21.41 -0.66
N ARG A 70 14.11 21.85 -1.13
CA ARG A 70 14.35 23.26 -1.45
C ARG A 70 13.41 23.76 -2.55
N ARG A 71 13.16 22.95 -3.57
CA ARG A 71 12.17 23.25 -4.62
C ARG A 71 10.76 23.35 -4.04
N LEU A 72 10.34 22.40 -3.20
CA LEU A 72 9.03 22.41 -2.55
C LEU A 72 8.81 23.69 -1.71
N ARG A 73 9.81 24.11 -0.92
CA ARG A 73 9.76 25.38 -0.15
C ARG A 73 9.64 26.63 -1.01
N ASN A 74 10.18 26.56 -2.23
CA ASN A 74 10.11 27.66 -3.18
C ASN A 74 8.81 27.62 -4.01
N GLY A 75 7.83 26.79 -3.62
CA GLY A 75 6.54 26.67 -4.29
C GLY A 75 6.54 25.82 -5.57
N TYR A 76 7.64 25.15 -5.89
CA TYR A 76 7.66 24.22 -7.03
C TYR A 76 6.87 22.95 -6.70
N TRP A 77 5.92 22.61 -7.57
CA TRP A 77 5.19 21.35 -7.49
C TRP A 77 5.30 20.56 -8.81
N PRO A 78 5.87 19.34 -8.81
CA PRO A 78 6.06 18.56 -10.02
C PRO A 78 4.73 17.98 -10.54
N ARG A 79 4.63 17.83 -11.87
CA ARG A 79 3.49 17.16 -12.51
C ARG A 79 3.32 15.71 -12.05
N ASP A 80 4.44 15.01 -11.84
CA ASP A 80 4.49 13.65 -11.28
C ASP A 80 4.90 13.68 -9.79
N ALA A 81 3.98 14.10 -8.93
CA ALA A 81 4.22 14.20 -7.49
C ALA A 81 4.08 12.88 -6.70
N GLY A 82 3.88 11.74 -7.38
CA GLY A 82 3.55 10.45 -6.74
C GLY A 82 4.55 9.99 -5.69
N ASN A 83 5.85 10.17 -5.93
CA ASN A 83 6.89 9.81 -4.96
C ASN A 83 6.88 10.72 -3.73
N ILE A 84 6.59 12.02 -3.91
CA ILE A 84 6.52 13.00 -2.83
C ILE A 84 5.30 12.72 -1.94
N LEU A 85 4.15 12.46 -2.57
CA LEU A 85 2.92 12.11 -1.85
C LEU A 85 3.06 10.77 -1.10
N SER A 86 3.73 9.79 -1.72
CA SER A 86 3.99 8.50 -1.07
C SER A 86 4.93 8.64 0.12
N ALA A 87 6.00 9.42 -0.02
CA ALA A 87 6.92 9.75 1.08
C ALA A 87 6.20 10.48 2.22
N TRP A 88 5.37 11.47 1.89
CA TRP A 88 4.57 12.21 2.88
C TRP A 88 3.58 11.31 3.61
N ALA A 89 2.85 10.46 2.88
CA ALA A 89 1.93 9.50 3.46
C ALA A 89 2.65 8.48 4.36
N CYS A 90 3.85 8.05 3.97
CA CYS A 90 4.69 7.16 4.77
C CYS A 90 5.12 7.82 6.08
N TYR A 91 5.62 9.05 6.02
CA TYR A 91 6.00 9.83 7.20
C TYR A 91 4.81 10.04 8.15
N LYS A 92 3.64 10.42 7.61
CA LYS A 92 2.43 10.58 8.40
C LYS A 92 1.98 9.28 9.04
N ALA A 93 2.07 8.14 8.35
CA ALA A 93 1.75 6.85 8.93
C ALA A 93 2.75 6.46 10.03
N GLU A 94 4.03 6.78 9.87
CA GLU A 94 5.05 6.52 10.90
C GLU A 94 4.87 7.40 12.15
N LYS A 95 4.54 8.68 11.96
CA LYS A 95 4.39 9.68 13.03
C LYS A 95 2.96 9.88 13.52
N ALA A 96 2.01 9.16 12.92
CA ALA A 96 0.62 9.16 13.34
C ALA A 96 0.55 8.85 14.84
N VAL A 97 0.05 9.81 15.60
CA VAL A 97 -0.28 9.65 17.01
C VAL A 97 -1.31 8.53 17.13
N VAL A 98 -1.28 7.86 18.30
CA VAL A 98 -1.99 6.63 18.72
C VAL A 98 -3.51 6.59 18.42
N THR A 99 -4.09 7.70 17.98
CA THR A 99 -5.52 7.89 17.75
C THR A 99 -5.99 7.66 16.31
N SER A 100 -5.10 7.51 15.31
CA SER A 100 -5.53 7.34 13.91
C SER A 100 -5.45 5.89 13.42
N TRP A 101 -6.62 5.37 13.00
CA TRP A 101 -6.75 4.06 12.36
C TRP A 101 -6.68 4.20 10.84
N PHE A 102 -5.91 3.32 10.20
CA PHE A 102 -5.69 3.29 8.76
C PHE A 102 -6.25 2.00 8.17
N LEU A 103 -7.16 2.12 7.21
CA LEU A 103 -7.62 0.95 6.48
C LEU A 103 -6.52 0.42 5.56
N ARG A 104 -6.26 -0.89 5.66
CA ARG A 104 -5.28 -1.61 4.84
C ARG A 104 -5.85 -2.94 4.39
N ARG A 105 -5.51 -3.32 3.15
CA ARG A 105 -5.86 -4.63 2.61
C ARG A 105 -4.83 -5.66 3.05
N VAL A 106 -5.32 -6.80 3.52
CA VAL A 106 -4.49 -7.99 3.78
C VAL A 106 -4.15 -8.64 2.44
N ARG A 107 -2.86 -8.75 2.15
CA ARG A 107 -2.31 -9.36 0.94
C ARG A 107 -2.16 -10.86 1.13
N ALA A 108 -1.89 -11.57 0.03
CA ALA A 108 -1.54 -12.98 0.05
C ALA A 108 -0.43 -13.25 1.07
N GLY A 109 -0.55 -14.37 1.79
CA GLY A 109 0.38 -14.73 2.87
C GLY A 109 0.15 -14.00 4.19
N GLY A 110 -1.00 -13.32 4.38
CA GLY A 110 -1.32 -12.67 5.64
C GLY A 110 -0.48 -11.42 5.91
N VAL A 111 -0.21 -10.62 4.87
CA VAL A 111 0.69 -9.46 4.96
C VAL A 111 -0.07 -8.15 4.83
N VAL A 112 0.26 -7.18 5.67
CA VAL A 112 -0.24 -5.82 5.60
C VAL A 112 0.92 -4.84 5.41
N ARG A 113 0.78 -3.89 4.48
CA ARG A 113 1.75 -2.79 4.31
C ARG A 113 1.33 -1.56 5.09
N HIS A 114 2.20 -1.06 5.94
CA HIS A 114 2.00 0.15 6.72
C HIS A 114 3.30 0.96 6.78
N ALA A 115 3.23 2.28 6.58
CA ALA A 115 4.41 3.17 6.59
C ALA A 115 5.62 2.61 5.79
N GLY A 116 5.39 2.07 4.58
CA GLY A 116 6.45 1.55 3.71
C GLY A 116 7.03 0.19 4.10
N ALA A 117 6.67 -0.36 5.26
CA ALA A 117 7.11 -1.67 5.73
C ALA A 117 6.00 -2.73 5.65
N GLU A 118 6.41 -4.00 5.65
CA GLU A 118 5.52 -5.17 5.65
C GLU A 118 5.39 -5.73 7.06
N PHE A 119 4.17 -6.09 7.41
CA PHE A 119 3.83 -6.60 8.72
C PHE A 119 2.94 -7.84 8.60
N GLY A 120 3.05 -8.75 9.56
CA GLY A 120 2.30 -9.99 9.61
C GLY A 120 1.77 -10.28 11.01
N ALA A 121 0.85 -11.25 11.06
CA ALA A 121 0.33 -11.87 12.27
C ALA A 121 -0.24 -13.25 11.89
N PRO A 122 -0.26 -14.24 12.80
CA PRO A 122 -0.73 -15.60 12.46
C PRO A 122 -2.17 -15.61 11.94
N TYR A 123 -3.04 -14.76 12.51
CA TYR A 123 -4.44 -14.62 12.12
C TYR A 123 -4.67 -13.82 10.83
N LEU A 124 -3.66 -13.12 10.30
CA LEU A 124 -3.84 -12.37 9.06
C LEU A 124 -3.99 -13.29 7.85
N THR A 125 -3.43 -14.51 7.89
CA THR A 125 -3.52 -15.46 6.77
C THR A 125 -4.98 -15.81 6.46
N SER A 126 -5.82 -16.00 7.48
CA SER A 126 -7.26 -16.24 7.32
C SER A 126 -8.04 -15.00 6.85
N CYS A 127 -7.47 -13.81 6.96
CA CYS A 127 -8.08 -12.56 6.52
C CYS A 127 -7.60 -12.11 5.13
N THR A 128 -6.90 -12.97 4.38
CA THR A 128 -6.36 -12.63 3.06
C THR A 128 -7.45 -12.05 2.15
N GLY A 129 -7.18 -10.88 1.57
CA GLY A 129 -8.10 -10.17 0.68
C GLY A 129 -9.05 -9.20 1.40
N GLN A 130 -9.24 -9.33 2.71
CA GLN A 130 -10.10 -8.45 3.53
C GLN A 130 -9.41 -7.12 3.88
N MET A 131 -10.21 -6.16 4.32
CA MET A 131 -9.74 -4.89 4.88
C MET A 131 -9.64 -5.00 6.40
N VAL A 132 -8.54 -4.50 6.96
CA VAL A 132 -8.32 -4.37 8.39
C VAL A 132 -7.97 -2.91 8.73
N ALA A 133 -8.40 -2.45 9.89
CA ALA A 133 -7.97 -1.18 10.43
C ALA A 133 -6.63 -1.38 11.15
N VAL A 134 -5.64 -0.55 10.86
CA VAL A 134 -4.30 -0.62 11.45
C VAL A 134 -3.97 0.67 12.16
N ALA A 135 -3.52 0.61 13.41
CA ALA A 135 -3.10 1.76 14.18
C ALA A 135 -1.77 1.50 14.89
N ARG A 136 -1.00 2.57 15.08
CA ARG A 136 0.16 2.58 15.97
C ARG A 136 -0.33 2.73 17.41
N MET A 137 0.05 1.82 18.29
CA MET A 137 -0.29 1.86 19.72
C MET A 137 1.04 1.87 20.49
N GLY A 138 1.56 3.07 20.77
CA GLY A 138 2.92 3.22 21.31
C GLY A 138 3.98 2.77 20.30
N HIS A 139 4.79 1.79 20.68
CA HIS A 139 5.82 1.20 19.80
C HIS A 139 5.26 0.09 18.89
N ASP A 140 4.09 -0.44 19.22
CA ASP A 140 3.49 -1.57 18.52
C ASP A 140 2.57 -1.13 17.40
N LEU A 141 2.40 -2.00 16.42
CA LEU A 141 1.41 -1.85 15.37
C LEU A 141 0.29 -2.86 15.64
N VAL A 142 -0.96 -2.41 15.68
CA VAL A 142 -2.12 -3.26 15.96
C VAL A 142 -3.04 -3.23 14.75
N ALA A 143 -3.56 -4.39 14.39
CA ALA A 143 -4.64 -4.53 13.42
C ALA A 143 -5.94 -4.93 14.11
N GLN A 144 -7.06 -4.47 13.54
CA GLN A 144 -8.41 -4.79 13.96
C GLN A 144 -9.23 -5.21 12.73
N THR A 145 -9.95 -6.33 12.83
CA THR A 145 -10.94 -6.73 11.82
C THR A 145 -12.13 -5.78 11.80
N LEU A 146 -12.77 -5.66 10.65
CA LEU A 146 -13.98 -4.84 10.51
C LEU A 146 -15.27 -5.62 10.78
N GLU A 147 -15.21 -6.95 10.66
CA GLU A 147 -16.32 -7.86 10.97
C GLU A 147 -16.57 -7.93 12.48
N LEU A 148 -17.84 -8.10 12.86
CA LEU A 148 -18.24 -8.27 14.25
C LEU A 148 -18.29 -9.77 14.62
N PRO A 149 -17.75 -10.17 15.79
CA PRO A 149 -17.04 -9.34 16.76
C PRO A 149 -15.64 -8.94 16.26
N ALA A 150 -15.29 -7.66 16.45
CA ALA A 150 -14.00 -7.13 16.00
C ALA A 150 -12.84 -7.76 16.79
N GLN A 151 -11.92 -8.40 16.09
CA GLN A 151 -10.73 -9.01 16.66
C GLN A 151 -9.53 -8.09 16.50
N ARG A 152 -8.73 -7.94 17.55
CA ARG A 152 -7.49 -7.17 17.55
C ARG A 152 -6.28 -8.08 17.71
N PHE A 153 -5.22 -7.79 16.96
CA PHE A 153 -3.97 -8.52 17.06
C PHE A 153 -2.77 -7.61 16.78
N THR A 154 -1.67 -7.87 17.48
CA THR A 154 -0.41 -7.17 17.28
C THR A 154 0.25 -7.66 16.00
N LEU A 155 0.78 -6.72 15.23
CA LEU A 155 1.49 -6.94 14.01
C LEU A 155 3.01 -6.88 14.27
N PHE A 156 3.75 -7.83 13.73
CA PHE A 156 5.21 -7.81 13.75
C PHE A 156 5.75 -7.50 12.36
N ALA A 157 6.90 -6.81 12.32
CA ALA A 157 7.56 -6.50 11.07
C ALA A 157 8.06 -7.80 10.42
N LEU A 158 7.64 -8.02 9.17
CA LEU A 158 8.20 -9.05 8.31
C LEU A 158 9.40 -8.39 7.64
N HIS A 159 10.60 -8.66 8.15
CA HIS A 159 11.90 -8.11 7.72
C HIS A 159 11.83 -7.12 6.55
N ALA A 160 12.15 -5.84 6.82
CA ALA A 160 12.64 -4.99 5.75
C ALA A 160 13.89 -5.70 5.22
N ALA A 161 13.79 -6.32 4.04
CA ALA A 161 14.94 -6.85 3.36
C ALA A 161 15.97 -5.72 3.34
N ASP A 162 17.07 -5.94 4.04
CA ASP A 162 18.26 -5.12 4.02
C ASP A 162 18.62 -4.93 2.55
N LYS A 163 18.27 -3.77 1.98
CA LYS A 163 18.80 -3.36 0.70
C LYS A 163 20.23 -2.93 0.98
N GLY A 164 21.08 -3.93 1.15
CA GLY A 164 22.51 -3.78 1.25
C GLY A 164 23.06 -3.06 0.00
N ARG A 165 23.95 -2.09 0.29
CA ARG A 165 24.81 -1.30 -0.59
C ARG A 165 24.18 -0.19 -1.42
#